data_AF-A0A8X7SGB3-F1
#
_entry.id   AF-A0A8X7SGB3-F1
#
_cell.length_a   1.000
_cell.length_b   1.000
_cell.length_c   1.000
_cell.angle_alpha   90.00
_cell.angle_beta   90.00
_cell.angle_gamma   90.00
#
_symmetry.space_group_name_H-M   'P 1'
#
loop_
_entity.id
_entity.type
_entity.pdbx_description
1 polymer ?
#
loop_
_entity_poly.entity_id
_entity_poly.type
_entity_poly.pdbx_seq_one_letter_code
_entity_poly.pdbx_strand_id
1 'polypeptide(L)'
;MAESTQMEVQFREIPIPPNCYTPLKKAWLDIYTTVYEQMKVDIRLNLKTRKVELKNRHESHDTPNVSNLLKAADFVHAFMLDIHDAVAL
;
A
#
# COMPACT_ATOMS: atom_id res chain seq x y z
N MET A 1 34.09 0.63 12.17
CA MET A 1 33.07 -0.39 12.47
C MET A 1 31.86 -0.02 11.63
N ALA A 2 31.50 -0.81 10.62
CA ALA A 2 30.33 -0.51 9.80
C ALA A 2 29.12 -1.18 10.44
N GLU A 3 28.28 -0.38 11.11
CA GLU A 3 26.96 -0.81 11.56
C GLU A 3 26.16 -1.20 10.31
N SER A 4 26.02 -2.50 10.10
CA SER A 4 25.14 -3.04 9.07
C SER A 4 23.72 -2.82 9.56
N THR A 5 23.12 -1.68 9.22
CA THR A 5 21.70 -1.43 9.49
C THR A 5 20.91 -2.45 8.69
N GLN A 6 20.57 -3.56 9.34
CA GLN A 6 19.71 -4.58 8.80
C GLN A 6 18.35 -3.94 8.60
N MET A 7 18.01 -3.63 7.34
CA MET A 7 16.74 -3.01 7.01
C MET A 7 15.63 -4.02 7.32
N GLU A 8 14.92 -3.79 8.42
CA GLU A 8 13.81 -4.64 8.81
C GLU A 8 12.70 -4.55 7.75
N VAL A 9 12.23 -5.72 7.32
CA VAL A 9 11.11 -5.82 6.40
C VAL A 9 9.85 -5.48 7.19
N GLN A 10 9.27 -4.33 6.88
CA GLN A 10 8.06 -3.80 7.47
C GLN A 10 6.85 -4.18 6.61
N PHE A 11 5.79 -4.63 7.26
CA PHE A 11 4.55 -5.03 6.64
C PHE A 11 3.39 -4.19 7.19
N ARG A 12 2.44 -3.84 6.32
CA ARG A 12 1.19 -3.18 6.69
C ARG A 12 0.02 -3.79 5.94
N GLU A 13 -1.11 -3.87 6.62
CA GLU A 13 -2.36 -4.34 6.03
C GLU A 13 -3.47 -3.31 6.26
N ILE A 14 -4.30 -3.11 5.23
CA ILE A 14 -5.42 -2.18 5.25
C ILE A 14 -6.70 -2.97 4.93
N PRO A 15 -7.67 -3.03 5.85
CA PRO A 15 -8.92 -3.73 5.61
C PRO A 15 -9.79 -2.97 4.60
N ILE A 16 -10.44 -3.70 3.70
CA ILE A 16 -11.33 -3.14 2.69
C ILE A 16 -12.77 -3.24 3.19
N PRO A 17 -13.51 -2.12 3.31
CA PRO A 17 -14.92 -2.16 3.67
C PRO A 17 -15.76 -2.84 2.56
N PRO A 18 -16.89 -3.47 2.92
CA PRO A 18 -17.63 -4.38 2.03
C PRO A 18 -18.19 -3.70 0.77
N ASN A 19 -18.53 -2.41 0.85
CA ASN A 19 -19.07 -1.61 -0.26
C ASN A 19 -17.98 -1.07 -1.21
N CYS A 20 -16.73 -0.96 -0.77
CA CYS A 20 -15.65 -0.38 -1.58
C CYS A 20 -14.95 -1.40 -2.49
N TYR A 21 -15.36 -2.67 -2.50
CA TYR A 21 -14.61 -3.73 -3.20
C TYR A 21 -14.68 -3.64 -4.74
N THR A 22 -15.89 -3.43 -5.27
CA THR A 22 -16.12 -3.27 -6.72
C THR A 22 -15.38 -2.05 -7.28
N PRO A 23 -15.50 -0.84 -6.71
CA PRO A 23 -14.75 0.32 -7.17
C PRO A 23 -13.23 0.16 -6.98
N LEU A 24 -12.76 -0.43 -5.87
CA LEU A 24 -11.33 -0.70 -5.67
C LEU A 24 -10.75 -1.60 -6.76
N LYS A 25 -11.47 -2.65 -7.16
CA LYS A 25 -11.03 -3.54 -8.25
C LYS A 25 -10.90 -2.81 -9.59
N LYS A 26 -11.79 -1.86 -9.87
CA LYS A 26 -11.77 -1.09 -11.13
C LYS A 26 -10.53 -0.19 -11.21
N ALA A 27 -10.18 0.45 -10.10
CA ALA A 27 -9.02 1.35 -10.01
C ALA A 27 -7.72 0.65 -9.58
N TRP A 28 -7.74 -0.68 -9.39
CA TRP A 28 -6.62 -1.40 -8.80
C TRP A 28 -5.31 -1.24 -9.58
N LEU A 29 -5.38 -1.21 -10.92
CA LEU A 29 -4.20 -1.09 -11.76
C LEU A 29 -3.48 0.25 -11.54
N ASP A 30 -4.23 1.35 -11.48
CA ASP A 30 -3.69 2.69 -11.21
C ASP A 30 -3.06 2.80 -9.81
N ILE A 31 -3.72 2.23 -8.79
CA ILE A 31 -3.20 2.15 -7.42
C ILE A 31 -1.91 1.34 -7.41
N TYR A 32 -1.91 0.16 -8.06
CA TYR A 32 -0.75 -0.72 -8.15
C TYR A 32 0.43 0.01 -8.79
N THR A 33 0.26 0.62 -9.96
CA THR A 33 1.32 1.35 -10.67
C THR A 33 1.87 2.48 -9.82
N THR A 34 1.01 3.27 -9.17
CA THR A 34 1.46 4.37 -8.31
C THR A 34 2.30 3.86 -7.13
N VAL A 35 1.83 2.83 -6.43
CA VAL A 35 2.52 2.31 -5.23
C VAL A 35 3.78 1.53 -5.59
N TYR A 36 3.71 0.65 -6.60
CA TYR A 36 4.81 -0.22 -6.99
C TYR A 36 5.90 0.55 -7.74
N GLU A 37 5.53 1.35 -8.74
CA GLU A 37 6.49 2.00 -9.63
C GLU A 37 7.02 3.31 -9.05
N GLN A 38 6.17 4.13 -8.43
CA GLN A 38 6.58 5.44 -7.93
C GLN A 38 7.07 5.37 -6.47
N MET A 39 6.32 4.69 -5.59
CA MET A 39 6.66 4.62 -4.16
C MET A 39 7.64 3.48 -3.83
N LYS A 40 7.87 2.56 -4.77
CA LYS A 40 8.75 1.38 -4.62
C LYS A 40 8.33 0.49 -3.44
N VAL A 41 7.02 0.35 -3.22
CA VAL A 41 6.43 -0.51 -2.19
C VAL A 41 5.76 -1.69 -2.87
N ASP A 42 5.99 -2.89 -2.35
CA ASP A 42 5.29 -4.07 -2.82
C ASP A 42 3.85 -4.03 -2.30
N ILE A 43 2.89 -4.25 -3.19
CA ILE A 43 1.46 -4.11 -2.91
C ILE A 43 0.68 -5.30 -3.47
N ARG A 44 -0.24 -5.82 -2.66
CA ARG A 44 -1.08 -6.97 -3.02
C ARG A 44 -2.51 -6.79 -2.55
N LEU A 45 -3.46 -7.14 -3.40
CA LEU A 45 -4.87 -7.24 -3.05
C LEU A 45 -5.22 -8.68 -2.64
N ASN A 46 -5.49 -8.90 -1.37
CA ASN A 46 -5.93 -10.20 -0.87
C ASN A 46 -7.45 -10.33 -0.95
N LEU A 47 -7.91 -11.04 -1.97
CA LEU A 47 -9.34 -11.25 -2.25
C LEU A 47 -10.03 -12.15 -1.21
N LYS A 48 -9.28 -13.02 -0.51
CA LYS A 48 -9.82 -13.93 0.50
C LYS A 48 -10.09 -13.22 1.81
N THR A 49 -9.12 -12.44 2.28
CA THR A 49 -9.22 -11.69 3.54
C THR A 49 -9.78 -10.29 3.37
N ARG A 50 -9.96 -9.83 2.12
CA ARG A 50 -10.40 -8.47 1.76
C ARG A 50 -9.50 -7.40 2.38
N LYS A 51 -8.19 -7.54 2.16
CA LYS A 51 -7.17 -6.61 2.65
C LYS A 51 -6.24 -6.19 1.53
N VAL A 52 -5.76 -4.96 1.60
CA VAL A 52 -4.59 -4.51 0.85
C VAL A 52 -3.37 -4.75 1.72
N GLU A 53 -2.43 -5.52 1.22
CA GLU A 53 -1.18 -5.89 1.88
C GLU A 53 -0.05 -5.05 1.26
N LEU A 54 0.76 -4.42 2.10
CA LEU A 54 1.85 -3.52 1.72
C LEU A 54 3.14 -3.99 2.40
N LYS A 55 4.23 -4.02 1.66
CA LYS A 55 5.54 -4.44 2.15
C LYS A 55 6.63 -3.55 1.59
N ASN A 56 7.54 -3.10 2.45
CA ASN A 56 8.70 -2.34 1.97
C ASN A 56 9.58 -3.21 1.06
N ARG A 57 10.07 -2.62 -0.04
CA ARG A 57 11.03 -3.30 -0.90
C ARG A 57 12.43 -3.22 -0.29
N HIS A 58 13.17 -4.32 -0.36
CA HIS A 58 14.57 -4.42 0.08
C HIS A 58 15.54 -3.92 -1.01
N GLU A 59 15.20 -2.81 -1.68
CA GLU A 59 16.10 -2.23 -2.68
C GLU A 59 16.76 -0.97 -2.11
N SER A 60 18.04 -1.17 -1.81
CA SER A 60 19.13 -0.20 -1.71
C SER A 60 19.41 0.45 -0.35
N HIS A 61 20.66 0.24 0.06
CA HIS A 61 21.48 0.76 1.16
C HIS A 61 21.41 2.27 1.42
N ASP A 62 20.68 3.06 0.62
CA ASP A 62 20.83 4.51 0.53
C ASP A 62 19.58 5.31 0.93
N THR A 63 18.43 4.68 1.22
CA THR A 63 17.22 5.45 1.56
C THR A 63 16.40 4.79 2.67
N PRO A 64 15.96 5.52 3.72
CA PRO A 64 15.08 4.96 4.73
C PRO A 64 13.69 4.66 4.12
N ASN A 65 13.49 3.44 3.62
CA ASN A 65 12.27 3.02 2.91
C ASN A 65 11.01 2.98 3.79
N VAL A 66 11.16 3.12 5.11
CA VAL A 66 10.04 3.14 6.08
C VAL A 66 9.06 4.28 5.75
N SER A 67 9.57 5.45 5.34
CA SER A 67 8.73 6.60 4.99
C SER A 67 7.85 6.32 3.77
N ASN A 68 8.29 5.49 2.82
CA ASN A 68 7.49 5.16 1.63
C ASN A 68 6.36 4.19 1.95
N LEU A 69 6.59 3.22 2.83
CA LEU A 69 5.53 2.31 3.28
C LEU A 69 4.42 3.07 4.01
N LEU A 70 4.79 4.06 4.84
CA LEU A 70 3.82 4.94 5.51
C LEU A 70 3.02 5.76 4.49
N LYS A 71 3.69 6.39 3.52
CA LYS A 71 3.04 7.17 2.45
C LYS A 71 2.11 6.31 1.58
N ALA A 72 2.53 5.10 1.23
CA ALA A 72 1.71 4.17 0.47
C ALA A 72 0.47 3.73 1.26
N ALA A 73 0.61 3.50 2.56
CA ALA A 73 -0.52 3.17 3.41
C ALA A 73 -1.53 4.31 3.51
N ASP A 74 -1.04 5.55 3.69
CA ASP A 74 -1.87 6.76 3.72
C ASP A 74 -2.59 6.99 2.39
N PHE A 75 -1.88 6.86 1.27
CA PHE A 75 -2.45 6.95 -0.08
C PHE A 75 -3.60 5.95 -0.31
N VAL A 76 -3.38 4.66 0.02
CA VAL A 76 -4.42 3.64 -0.12
C VAL A 76 -5.61 3.92 0.81
N HIS A 77 -5.35 4.40 2.03
CA HIS A 77 -6.41 4.73 2.98
C HIS A 77 -7.25 5.92 2.50
N ALA A 78 -6.62 6.99 2.03
CA ALA A 78 -7.30 8.14 1.45
C ALA A 78 -8.15 7.75 0.23
N PHE A 79 -7.62 6.89 -0.65
CA PHE A 79 -8.36 6.38 -1.79
C PHE A 79 -9.59 5.56 -1.38
N MET A 80 -9.49 4.76 -0.30
CA MET A 80 -10.64 4.03 0.24
C MET A 80 -11.73 4.95 0.82
N LEU A 81 -11.33 6.06 1.45
CA LEU A 81 -12.27 7.06 1.96
C LEU A 81 -13.01 7.78 0.83
N ASP A 82 -12.31 8.17 -0.23
CA ASP A 82 -12.89 8.80 -1.42
C ASP A 82 -13.92 7.91 -2.12
N ILE A 83 -13.58 6.62 -2.31
CA ILE A 83 -14.53 5.63 -2.82
C ILE A 83 -15.75 5.50 -1.91
N HIS A 84 -15.54 5.47 -0.59
CA HIS A 84 -16.63 5.28 0.36
C HIS A 84 -17.61 6.46 0.33
N ASP A 85 -17.10 7.68 0.25
CA ASP A 85 -17.90 8.90 0.07
C ASP A 85 -18.69 8.86 -1.24
N ALA A 86 -18.04 8.52 -2.35
CA ALA A 86 -18.69 8.42 -3.66
C ALA A 86 -19.78 7.33 -3.75
N VAL A 87 -19.71 6.28 -2.92
CA VAL A 87 -20.74 5.22 -2.83
C VAL A 87 -21.87 5.58 -1.85
N ALA A 88 -21.63 6.50 -0.92
CA ALA A 88 -22.60 6.91 0.10
C ALA A 88 -23.56 8.03 -0.37
N LEU A 89 -23.28 8.65 -1.52
CA LEU A 89 -24.10 9.68 -2.16
C LEU A 89 -25.10 9.10 -3.15
#